data_AF-W9XCZ5-F1
#
_entry.id   AF-W9XCZ5-F1
#
_cell.length_a   1.000
_cell.length_b   1.000
_cell.length_c   1.000
_cell.angle_alpha   90.00
_cell.angle_beta   90.00
_cell.angle_gamma   90.00
#
_symmetry.space_group_name_H-M   'P 1'
#
loop_
_entity.id
_entity.type
_entity.pdbx_description
1 polymer ?
#
loop_
_entity_poly.entity_id
_entity_poly.type
_entity_poly.pdbx_seq_one_letter_code
_entity_poly.pdbx_strand_id
1 'polypeptide(L)'
;MGINARVSTISEDGKENMDLEYYGKIKITQQIEDVIAARGGTGAGTEWGDGYYFITPRIHSRSEKWGWVNDSVFLACGKLTLHRRDDGSSISTVSYRIYKVE
;
A
#
# COMPACT_ATOMS: atom_id res chain seq x y z
N MET A 1 6.13 -7.32 11.88
CA MET A 1 6.40 -8.08 10.64
C MET A 1 7.10 -7.16 9.64
N GLY A 2 8.10 -7.68 8.91
CA GLY A 2 8.79 -6.94 7.85
C GLY A 2 8.05 -7.05 6.52
N ILE A 3 8.13 -6.02 5.70
CA ILE A 3 7.59 -5.97 4.34
C ILE A 3 8.76 -5.87 3.37
N ASN A 4 8.71 -6.67 2.30
CA ASN A 4 9.67 -6.66 1.21
C ASN A 4 8.91 -7.06 -0.06
N ALA A 5 8.60 -6.09 -0.91
CA ALA A 5 7.74 -6.29 -2.06
C ALA A 5 8.25 -5.54 -3.30
N ARG A 6 7.91 -6.09 -4.46
CA ARG A 6 8.23 -5.54 -5.78
C ARG A 6 6.95 -5.51 -6.61
N VAL A 7 6.65 -4.38 -7.22
CA VAL A 7 5.42 -4.14 -8.00
C VAL A 7 5.78 -3.37 -9.26
N SER A 8 5.26 -3.80 -10.40
CA SER A 8 5.33 -3.06 -11.66
C SER A 8 3.94 -2.59 -12.04
N THR A 9 3.84 -1.34 -12.47
CA THR A 9 2.60 -0.75 -12.97
C THR A 9 2.80 -0.17 -14.36
N ILE A 10 1.74 -0.25 -15.15
CA ILE A 10 1.64 0.37 -16.48
C ILE A 10 0.38 1.22 -16.50
N SER A 11 0.41 2.34 -17.22
CA SER A 11 -0.83 3.08 -17.51
C SER A 11 -1.80 2.22 -18.32
N GLU A 12 -3.08 2.58 -18.29
CA GLU A 12 -4.12 1.89 -19.07
C GLU A 12 -3.81 1.88 -20.57
N ASP A 13 -3.16 2.93 -21.08
CA ASP A 13 -2.74 3.03 -22.49
C ASP A 13 -1.35 2.41 -22.76
N GLY A 14 -0.69 1.86 -21.74
CA GLY A 14 0.59 1.16 -21.83
C GLY A 14 1.81 2.04 -22.11
N LYS A 15 1.67 3.37 -22.16
CA LYS A 15 2.77 4.28 -22.51
C LYS A 15 3.67 4.64 -21.33
N GLU A 16 3.11 4.62 -20.12
CA GLU A 16 3.78 5.03 -18.90
C GLU A 16 4.03 3.80 -18.01
N ASN A 17 5.17 3.77 -17.33
CA ASN A 17 5.50 2.71 -16.38
C ASN A 17 6.00 3.29 -15.04
N MET A 18 5.76 2.56 -13.96
CA MET A 18 6.46 2.74 -12.69
C MET A 18 6.75 1.38 -12.06
N ASP A 19 8.00 1.17 -11.69
CA ASP A 19 8.46 -0.01 -10.97
C ASP A 19 8.81 0.40 -9.54
N LEU A 20 8.23 -0.30 -8.56
CA LEU A 20 8.38 0.00 -7.14
C LEU A 20 9.02 -1.18 -6.44
N GLU A 21 10.11 -0.92 -5.72
CA GLU A 21 10.60 -1.81 -4.67
C GLU A 21 10.37 -1.11 -3.33
N TYR A 22 9.74 -1.78 -2.38
CA TYR A 22 9.52 -1.19 -1.07
C TYR A 22 9.80 -2.14 0.07
N TYR A 23 10.47 -1.57 1.07
CA TYR A 23 10.69 -2.17 2.37
C TYR A 23 9.87 -1.43 3.41
N GLY A 24 9.47 -2.14 4.44
CA GLY A 24 8.77 -1.49 5.54
C GLY A 24 8.48 -2.42 6.68
N LYS A 25 7.61 -1.93 7.55
CA LYS A 25 7.19 -2.65 8.75
C LYS A 25 5.70 -2.45 8.93
N ILE A 26 5.05 -3.55 9.28
CA ILE A 26 3.72 -3.55 9.86
C ILE A 26 3.81 -4.12 11.28
N LYS A 27 3.32 -3.37 12.26
CA LYS A 27 3.01 -3.90 13.58
C LYS A 27 1.55 -4.30 13.58
N ILE A 28 1.30 -5.58 13.81
CA ILE A 28 -0.05 -6.07 14.07
C ILE A 28 -0.45 -5.53 15.46
N THR A 29 -1.30 -4.52 15.46
CA THR A 29 -1.91 -3.95 16.67
C THR A 29 -3.23 -4.65 16.94
N GLN A 30 -3.80 -4.49 18.14
CA GLN A 30 -5.14 -5.01 18.44
C GLN A 30 -6.17 -4.56 17.40
N GLN A 31 -6.11 -3.30 16.94
CA GLN A 31 -6.99 -2.80 15.89
C GLN A 31 -6.88 -3.60 14.58
N ILE A 32 -5.66 -3.97 14.16
CA ILE A 32 -5.45 -4.80 12.97
C ILE A 32 -5.95 -6.23 13.23
N GLU A 33 -5.72 -6.77 14.42
CA GLU A 33 -6.26 -8.07 14.82
C GLU A 33 -7.79 -8.05 14.80
N ASP A 34 -8.42 -6.98 15.29
CA ASP A 34 -9.86 -6.81 15.29
C ASP A 34 -10.40 -6.71 13.86
N VAL A 35 -9.73 -5.99 12.96
CA VAL A 35 -10.10 -5.94 11.53
C VAL A 35 -10.02 -7.33 10.89
N ILE A 36 -8.98 -8.11 11.21
CA ILE A 36 -8.79 -9.48 10.69
C ILE A 36 -9.81 -10.44 11.33
N ALA A 37 -10.04 -10.34 12.64
CA ALA A 37 -10.86 -11.22 13.45
C ALA A 37 -12.36 -10.94 13.31
N ALA A 38 -12.75 -9.71 12.98
CA ALA A 38 -14.14 -9.31 12.77
C ALA A 38 -14.83 -10.07 11.63
N ARG A 39 -14.09 -10.84 10.81
CA ARG A 39 -14.63 -11.77 9.78
C ARG A 39 -15.74 -11.16 8.90
N GLY A 40 -15.79 -9.84 8.73
CA GLY A 40 -16.77 -9.15 7.90
C GLY A 40 -17.98 -8.58 8.63
N GLY A 41 -17.77 -7.70 9.62
CA GLY A 41 -18.58 -6.48 9.61
C GLY A 41 -18.23 -5.70 8.33
N THR A 42 -19.22 -5.39 7.49
CA THR A 42 -19.00 -4.60 6.27
C THR A 42 -18.35 -3.26 6.65
N GLY A 43 -17.19 -2.95 6.06
CA GLY A 43 -16.50 -1.68 6.28
C GLY A 43 -15.43 -1.67 7.38
N ALA A 44 -15.04 -2.81 7.95
CA ALA A 44 -13.93 -2.87 8.90
C ALA A 44 -12.59 -2.49 8.22
N GLY A 45 -11.86 -1.55 8.81
CA GLY A 45 -10.56 -1.11 8.32
C GLY A 45 -9.83 -0.25 9.34
N THR A 46 -8.55 -0.02 9.08
CA THR A 46 -7.74 0.96 9.82
C THR A 46 -7.76 2.29 9.08
N GLU A 47 -7.57 3.39 9.78
CA GLU A 47 -7.35 4.70 9.14
C GLU A 47 -5.87 4.99 8.92
N TRP A 48 -5.58 6.11 8.23
CA TRP A 48 -4.20 6.50 7.94
C TRP A 48 -3.43 6.85 9.21
N GLY A 49 -2.31 6.16 9.42
CA GLY A 49 -1.51 6.32 10.64
C GLY A 49 -1.98 5.46 11.81
N ASP A 50 -3.08 4.72 11.66
CA ASP A 50 -3.46 3.68 12.60
C ASP A 50 -2.55 2.46 12.43
N GLY A 51 -2.08 1.95 13.56
CA GLY A 51 -1.04 0.94 13.57
C GLY A 51 0.31 1.46 13.06
N TYR A 52 1.37 0.69 13.31
CA TYR A 52 2.67 1.02 12.74
C TYR A 52 2.76 0.36 11.37
N TYR A 53 2.24 1.02 10.33
CA TYR A 53 2.28 0.55 8.95
C TYR A 53 2.94 1.59 8.04
N PHE A 54 4.25 1.44 7.85
CA PHE A 54 5.05 2.39 7.06
C PHE A 54 6.00 1.65 6.11
N ILE A 55 6.17 2.22 4.92
CA ILE A 55 7.10 1.72 3.90
C ILE A 55 7.96 2.88 3.36
N THR A 56 9.11 2.53 2.80
CA THR A 56 10.01 3.41 2.06
C THR A 56 10.10 2.91 0.61
N PRO A 57 9.23 3.39 -0.29
CA PRO A 57 9.25 2.94 -1.66
C PRO A 57 10.37 3.61 -2.44
N ARG A 58 11.12 2.81 -3.19
CA ARG A 58 12.03 3.25 -4.23
C ARG A 58 11.33 3.04 -5.58
N ILE A 59 11.04 4.15 -6.25
CA ILE A 59 10.28 4.16 -7.51
C ILE A 59 11.25 4.39 -8.65
N HIS A 60 11.10 3.62 -9.73
CA HIS A 60 11.82 3.80 -10.98
C HIS A 60 10.83 3.96 -12.13
N SER A 61 11.14 4.85 -13.06
CA SER A 61 10.42 4.98 -14.32
C SER A 61 11.37 5.19 -15.48
N ARG A 62 11.03 4.61 -16.63
CA ARG A 62 11.72 4.86 -17.91
C ARG A 62 11.04 5.97 -18.71
N SER A 63 9.88 6.45 -18.25
CA SER A 63 9.17 7.56 -18.88
C SER A 63 9.86 8.88 -18.57
N GLU A 64 9.96 9.75 -19.58
CA GLU A 64 10.41 11.13 -19.41
C GLU A 64 9.48 11.93 -18.48
N LYS A 65 8.16 11.75 -18.63
CA LYS A 65 7.14 12.44 -17.80
C LYS A 65 7.30 12.14 -16.31
N TRP A 66 7.62 10.88 -15.99
CA TRP A 66 7.78 10.41 -14.62
C TRP A 66 9.24 10.32 -14.18
N GLY A 67 10.21 10.77 -14.99
CA GLY A 67 11.64 10.62 -14.72
C GLY A 67 12.09 11.24 -13.39
N TRP A 68 11.37 12.25 -12.91
CA TRP A 68 11.62 12.90 -11.61
C TRP A 68 11.54 11.94 -10.41
N VAL A 69 10.83 10.81 -10.52
CA VAL A 69 10.73 9.84 -9.42
C VAL A 69 12.05 9.11 -9.17
N ASN A 70 12.91 8.99 -10.18
CA ASN A 70 14.18 8.25 -10.10
C ASN A 70 15.17 8.88 -9.10
N ASP A 71 15.09 10.20 -8.92
CA ASP A 71 15.96 11.00 -8.05
C ASP A 71 15.22 11.54 -6.82
N SER A 72 14.04 10.99 -6.51
CA SER A 72 13.20 11.43 -5.39
C SER A 72 13.22 10.43 -4.23
N VAL A 73 13.11 10.95 -3.01
CA VAL A 73 12.92 10.15 -1.78
C VAL A 73 11.44 10.13 -1.41
N PHE A 74 10.95 8.96 -1.01
CA PHE A 74 9.54 8.78 -0.66
C PHE A 74 9.38 8.06 0.69
N LEU A 75 8.30 8.42 1.38
CA LEU A 75 7.78 7.71 2.54
C LEU A 75 6.30 7.42 2.30
N ALA A 76 5.78 6.32 2.83
CA ALA A 76 4.36 6.06 2.74
C ALA A 76 3.80 5.43 4.01
N CYS A 77 2.54 5.76 4.31
CA CYS A 77 1.75 5.07 5.34
C CYS A 77 0.72 4.15 4.66
N GLY A 78 0.56 2.96 5.25
CA GLY A 78 -0.40 1.96 4.81
C GLY A 78 -1.68 2.03 5.63
N LYS A 79 -2.78 1.57 5.05
CA LYS A 79 -3.98 1.16 5.77
C LYS A 79 -4.53 -0.14 5.21
N LEU A 80 -5.27 -0.86 6.04
CA LEU A 80 -5.91 -2.13 5.69
C LEU A 80 -7.42 -1.95 5.70
N THR A 81 -8.08 -2.40 4.64
CA THR A 81 -9.54 -2.54 4.61
C THR A 81 -9.92 -3.97 4.27
N LEU A 82 -10.97 -4.47 4.92
CA LEU A 82 -11.53 -5.79 4.65
C LEU A 82 -12.96 -5.62 4.13
N HIS A 83 -13.22 -6.12 2.92
CA HIS A 83 -14.55 -6.13 2.34
C HIS A 83 -15.06 -7.56 2.20
N ARG A 84 -16.18 -7.88 2.83
CA ARG A 84 -16.86 -9.16 2.64
C ARG A 84 -17.83 -9.06 1.47
N ARG A 85 -17.74 -9.99 0.53
CA ARG A 85 -18.65 -10.11 -0.61
C ARG A 85 -19.89 -10.90 -0.21
N ASP A 86 -20.97 -10.73 -0.98
CA ASP A 86 -22.24 -11.42 -0.78
C ASP A 86 -22.12 -12.95 -0.90
N ASP A 87 -21.13 -13.44 -1.66
CA ASP A 87 -20.79 -14.85 -1.79
C ASP A 87 -20.05 -15.44 -0.56
N GLY A 88 -19.85 -14.63 0.48
CA GLY A 88 -19.15 -15.02 1.71
C GLY A 88 -17.62 -14.98 1.62
N SER A 89 -17.05 -14.67 0.46
CA SER A 89 -15.60 -14.42 0.32
C SER A 89 -15.21 -13.06 0.88
N SER A 90 -13.92 -12.85 1.15
CA SER A 90 -13.39 -11.57 1.67
C SER A 90 -12.23 -11.09 0.81
N ILE A 91 -12.24 -9.79 0.49
CA ILE A 91 -11.10 -9.11 -0.13
C ILE A 91 -10.42 -8.28 0.95
N SER A 92 -9.12 -8.51 1.14
CA SER A 92 -8.26 -7.59 1.88
C SER A 92 -7.61 -6.62 0.90
N THR A 93 -7.79 -5.32 1.12
CA THR A 93 -7.11 -4.28 0.35
C THR A 93 -6.09 -3.59 1.24
N VAL A 94 -4.85 -3.55 0.77
CA VAL A 94 -3.81 -2.69 1.34
C VAL A 94 -3.74 -1.44 0.48
N SER A 95 -3.93 -0.29 1.10
CA SER A 95 -3.77 1.01 0.43
C SER A 95 -2.59 1.74 1.02
N TYR A 96 -1.80 2.39 0.15
CA TYR A 96 -0.70 3.25 0.56
C TYR A 96 -0.96 4.68 0.14
N ARG A 97 -0.64 5.62 1.01
CA ARG A 97 -0.48 7.02 0.64
C ARG A 97 1.00 7.34 0.62
N ILE A 98 1.52 7.61 -0.58
CA ILE A 98 2.94 7.86 -0.83
C ILE A 98 3.19 9.36 -0.86
N TYR A 99 4.19 9.80 -0.12
CA TYR A 99 4.62 11.18 -0.02
C TYR A 99 6.05 11.32 -0.53
N LYS A 100 6.29 12.36 -1.34
CA LYS A 100 7.63 12.80 -1.72
C LYS A 100 8.22 13.62 -0.56
N VAL A 101 9.47 13.39 -0.23
CA VAL A 101 10.22 14.21 0.74
C VAL A 101 10.80 15.43 0.00
N GLU A 102 10.66 16.62 0.58
CA GLU A 102 11.23 17.88 0.10
C GLU A 102 12.37 18.37 1.00
#